data_AF-A0A4Q4WD30-F1
#
_entry.id   AF-A0A4Q4WD30-F1
#
_cell.length_a   1.000
_cell.length_b   1.000
_cell.length_c   1.000
_cell.angle_alpha   90.00
_cell.angle_beta   90.00
_cell.angle_gamma   90.00
#
_symmetry.space_group_name_H-M   'P 1'
#
loop_
_entity.id
_entity.type
_entity.pdbx_description
1 polymer ?
#
loop_
_entity_poly.entity_id
_entity_poly.type
_entity_poly.pdbx_seq_one_letter_code
_entity_poly.pdbx_strand_id
1 'polypeptide(L)'
;MPNLWADPSWWDPPAIWPRRLLHIQTMTSLERQKGNIYGDQKEPQYSILTYTWGRWQTDRVPAIEIKGTTWKIPAVEEKHFTVANFHRVTQQMGKQTEYAWIDVACIDQENRAVKMEEVGRQVGIFKQAHRVFVWLNGLEPSDLEHCLNEIFVKSPKLGSAQLADDISKHLQSLTKTMETLFSDPWFSSLWTLQESVLRRDAIILNRDGEPVPLRYTKGEALLAILANSCVNVYSDLSRICGECESHSEPSIRLTAEKLQAIIEAAGLHFLYSSNPNIQYGVAHFRKTSYPLDRMYGIMQIYGLQLGESRQANEKPTVEQLEEEFAKELILRWPVLSQMFTHRTAPPRGKNWRITQNSRVPDEVKVYRQPSVLGFHATPSHGWPPASEIPLCHISVDLSGQVNIKGKSWLFRDLVKYWRGDRWFNSRQNIMLDESDQIRERIPTRLAQFNLRPDDRQHELGNYLVDLFGESNLVWFLVGESREGNTLVGFWA
;
A
#
# COMPACT_ATOMS: atom_id res chain seq x y z
N MET A 1 7.36 24.13 -1.68
CA MET A 1 6.61 22.95 -1.19
C MET A 1 6.18 22.10 -2.38
N PRO A 2 6.63 20.84 -2.48
CA PRO A 2 6.17 19.91 -3.51
C PRO A 2 4.66 19.66 -3.37
N ASN A 3 3.99 19.37 -4.50
CA ASN A 3 2.56 19.11 -4.63
C ASN A 3 1.99 18.32 -3.42
N LEU A 4 1.22 19.00 -2.57
CA LEU A 4 0.44 18.37 -1.48
C LEU A 4 -0.66 17.43 -2.00
N TRP A 5 -0.87 17.39 -3.31
CA TRP A 5 -1.73 16.44 -4.00
C TRP A 5 -0.97 15.86 -5.19
N ALA A 6 -0.34 14.71 -4.97
CA ALA A 6 0.11 13.76 -5.98
C ALA A 6 1.32 14.12 -6.87
N ASP A 7 2.53 13.81 -6.40
CA ASP A 7 3.67 13.33 -7.21
C ASP A 7 4.05 11.91 -6.70
N PRO A 8 4.18 10.81 -7.49
CA PRO A 8 4.51 9.49 -6.96
C PRO A 8 6.00 9.43 -6.60
N SER A 9 6.72 10.54 -6.74
CA SER A 9 8.03 10.83 -6.14
C SER A 9 7.99 10.90 -4.60
N TRP A 10 6.87 10.56 -3.94
CA TRP A 10 6.62 10.73 -2.49
C TRP A 10 7.56 9.95 -1.56
N TRP A 11 8.51 9.21 -2.13
CA TRP A 11 9.73 8.72 -1.50
C TRP A 11 10.65 8.35 -2.66
N ASP A 12 11.69 9.14 -2.91
CA ASP A 12 12.79 8.74 -3.79
C ASP A 12 13.90 8.18 -2.89
N PRO A 13 13.79 6.92 -2.40
CA PRO A 13 14.76 6.35 -1.50
C PRO A 13 16.15 6.46 -2.14
N PRO A 14 17.21 6.74 -1.39
CA PRO A 14 18.54 6.60 -1.96
C PRO A 14 18.69 5.19 -2.52
N ALA A 15 19.31 5.08 -3.68
CA ALA A 15 19.65 3.79 -4.23
C ALA A 15 20.68 3.13 -3.29
N ILE A 16 20.46 1.87 -2.92
CA ILE A 16 21.28 1.18 -1.92
C ILE A 16 21.83 -0.11 -2.53
N TRP A 17 23.15 -0.28 -2.41
CA TRP A 17 23.82 -1.54 -2.77
C TRP A 17 23.56 -2.62 -1.73
N PRO A 18 23.07 -3.81 -2.11
CA PRO A 18 22.73 -4.88 -1.17
C PRO A 18 23.96 -5.38 -0.41
N ARG A 19 23.78 -6.00 0.76
CA ARG A 19 24.91 -6.58 1.51
C ARG A 19 25.59 -7.70 0.72
N ARG A 20 24.82 -8.43 -0.09
CA ARG A 20 25.32 -9.56 -0.88
C ARG A 20 24.64 -9.63 -2.24
N LEU A 21 25.32 -10.22 -3.21
CA LEU A 21 24.76 -10.56 -4.53
C LEU A 21 25.14 -12.00 -4.87
N LEU A 22 24.20 -12.74 -5.45
CA LEU A 22 24.44 -14.05 -6.04
C LEU A 22 25.06 -13.86 -7.43
N HIS A 23 26.28 -14.36 -7.63
CA HIS A 23 26.83 -14.57 -8.94
C HIS A 23 26.17 -15.81 -9.56
N ILE A 24 25.35 -15.61 -10.61
CA ILE A 24 24.43 -16.62 -11.12
C ILE A 24 25.17 -17.82 -11.67
N GLN A 25 26.22 -17.60 -12.46
CA GLN A 25 26.92 -18.69 -13.16
C GLN A 25 27.59 -19.68 -12.21
N THR A 26 28.18 -19.19 -11.11
CA THR A 26 28.88 -20.03 -10.14
C THR A 26 28.04 -20.40 -8.92
N MET A 27 26.79 -19.91 -8.85
CA MET A 27 25.91 -20.03 -7.68
C MET A 27 26.61 -19.62 -6.38
N THR A 28 27.38 -18.53 -6.42
CA THR A 28 28.16 -18.03 -5.28
C THR A 28 27.61 -16.71 -4.79
N SER A 29 27.16 -16.67 -3.53
CA SER A 29 26.79 -15.43 -2.86
C SER A 29 28.04 -14.68 -2.44
N LEU A 30 28.22 -13.47 -2.94
CA LEU A 30 29.38 -12.61 -2.70
C LEU A 30 29.00 -11.49 -1.75
N GLU A 31 29.78 -11.31 -0.68
CA GLU A 31 29.60 -10.19 0.23
C GLU A 31 30.18 -8.90 -0.33
N ARG A 32 29.44 -7.80 -0.14
CA ARG A 32 29.84 -6.47 -0.57
C ARG A 32 31.08 -6.02 0.21
N GLN A 33 32.15 -5.69 -0.51
CA GLN A 33 33.37 -5.10 0.01
C GLN A 33 33.33 -3.56 -0.09
N LYS A 34 34.34 -2.90 0.49
CA LYS A 34 34.47 -1.44 0.47
C LYS A 34 34.42 -0.91 -0.97
N GLY A 35 33.59 0.10 -1.21
CA GLY A 35 33.41 0.68 -2.54
C GLY A 35 32.40 -0.06 -3.43
N ASN A 36 31.47 -0.82 -2.82
CA ASN A 36 30.40 -1.58 -3.49
C ASN A 36 30.94 -2.62 -4.49
N ILE A 37 32.00 -3.33 -4.08
CA ILE A 37 32.66 -4.35 -4.89
C ILE A 37 32.14 -5.74 -4.47
N TYR A 38 31.81 -6.58 -5.44
CA TYR A 38 31.36 -7.96 -5.25
C TYR A 38 32.26 -8.87 -6.07
N GLY A 39 33.11 -9.66 -5.41
CA GLY A 39 34.17 -10.39 -6.10
C GLY A 39 35.16 -9.41 -6.74
N ASP A 40 35.26 -9.43 -8.06
CA ASP A 40 36.10 -8.54 -8.87
C ASP A 40 35.32 -7.39 -9.52
N GLN A 41 33.99 -7.37 -9.41
CA GLN A 41 33.13 -6.36 -10.04
C GLN A 41 32.78 -5.23 -9.08
N LYS A 42 33.03 -4.00 -9.50
CA LYS A 42 32.57 -2.80 -8.80
C LYS A 42 31.19 -2.39 -9.32
N GLU A 43 30.23 -2.24 -8.42
CA GLU A 43 28.88 -1.74 -8.72
C GLU A 43 28.20 -2.47 -9.90
N PRO A 44 28.17 -3.83 -9.90
CA PRO A 44 27.62 -4.59 -11.01
C PRO A 44 26.11 -4.37 -11.16
N GLN A 45 25.62 -4.43 -12.39
CA GLN A 45 24.18 -4.55 -12.62
C GLN A 45 23.68 -5.89 -12.07
N TYR A 46 22.55 -5.86 -11.37
CA TYR A 46 21.92 -7.07 -10.86
C TYR A 46 20.41 -7.07 -11.09
N SER A 47 19.84 -8.27 -11.15
CA SER A 47 18.41 -8.49 -11.17
C SER A 47 17.88 -8.93 -9.80
N ILE A 48 16.57 -8.82 -9.58
CA ILE A 48 15.90 -9.37 -8.39
C ILE A 48 14.95 -10.48 -8.79
N LEU A 49 14.91 -11.55 -8.00
CA LEU A 49 13.85 -12.55 -8.06
C LEU A 49 12.91 -12.37 -6.87
N THR A 50 11.64 -12.08 -7.14
CA THR A 50 10.56 -12.12 -6.14
C THR A 50 9.74 -13.40 -6.33
N TYR A 51 9.57 -14.14 -5.23
CA TYR A 51 8.93 -15.46 -5.19
C TYR A 51 8.55 -15.80 -3.75
N THR A 52 7.74 -16.83 -3.56
CA THR A 52 7.38 -17.32 -2.22
C THR A 52 8.23 -18.54 -1.86
N TRP A 53 8.74 -18.61 -0.64
CA TRP A 53 9.56 -19.74 -0.19
C TRP A 53 9.50 -19.99 1.32
N GLY A 54 9.56 -18.94 2.15
CA GLY A 54 9.78 -19.07 3.60
C GLY A 54 8.73 -19.87 4.39
N ARG A 55 7.48 -19.94 3.91
CA ARG A 55 6.40 -20.70 4.57
C ARG A 55 6.34 -22.18 4.17
N TRP A 56 7.30 -22.64 3.37
CA TRP A 56 7.39 -24.00 2.83
C TRP A 56 8.74 -24.63 3.11
N GLN A 57 9.45 -24.09 4.10
CA GLN A 57 10.72 -24.65 4.55
C GLN A 57 10.51 -26.07 5.06
N THR A 58 11.47 -26.93 4.78
CA THR A 58 11.46 -28.33 5.21
C THR A 58 12.88 -28.82 5.40
N ASP A 59 13.07 -29.87 6.20
CA ASP A 59 14.34 -30.57 6.35
C ASP A 59 14.36 -31.91 5.58
N ARG A 60 13.32 -32.21 4.79
CA ARG A 60 13.11 -33.52 4.18
C ARG A 60 13.71 -33.70 2.78
N VAL A 61 14.10 -32.61 2.14
CA VAL A 61 14.60 -32.61 0.75
C VAL A 61 15.89 -31.80 0.67
N PRO A 62 16.70 -31.96 -0.39
CA PRO A 62 17.92 -31.18 -0.58
C PRO A 62 17.64 -29.67 -0.67
N ALA A 63 18.50 -28.86 -0.07
CA ALA A 63 18.49 -27.42 -0.26
C ALA A 63 19.14 -27.04 -1.60
N ILE A 64 18.87 -25.81 -2.07
CA ILE A 64 19.60 -25.23 -3.20
C ILE A 64 21.05 -25.04 -2.78
N GLU A 65 21.99 -25.54 -3.58
CA GLU A 65 23.42 -25.33 -3.35
C GLU A 65 23.82 -23.90 -3.71
N ILE A 66 24.11 -23.10 -2.68
CA ILE A 66 24.67 -21.75 -2.82
C ILE A 66 25.97 -21.70 -2.04
N LYS A 67 27.04 -21.28 -2.72
CA LYS A 67 28.38 -21.14 -2.13
C LYS A 67 28.55 -19.77 -1.50
N GLY A 68 29.47 -19.66 -0.55
CA GLY A 68 29.89 -18.38 0.03
C GLY A 68 28.97 -17.79 1.09
N THR A 69 27.83 -18.42 1.41
CA THR A 69 26.98 -18.02 2.54
C THR A 69 27.57 -18.50 3.87
N THR A 70 27.29 -17.75 4.93
CA THR A 70 27.68 -18.10 6.32
C THR A 70 26.55 -18.80 7.08
N TRP A 71 25.39 -18.98 6.45
CA TRP A 71 24.20 -19.63 7.01
C TRP A 71 23.78 -20.82 6.16
N LYS A 72 22.99 -21.72 6.76
CA LYS A 72 22.36 -22.84 6.05
C LYS A 72 21.26 -22.33 5.11
N ILE A 73 21.33 -22.70 3.83
CA ILE A 73 20.24 -22.43 2.89
C ILE A 73 19.03 -23.30 3.26
N PRO A 74 17.85 -22.71 3.52
CA PRO A 74 16.65 -23.49 3.82
C PRO A 74 16.20 -24.29 2.59
N ALA A 75 15.91 -25.58 2.77
CA ALA A 75 15.27 -26.37 1.72
C ALA A 75 13.78 -26.06 1.65
N VAL A 76 13.19 -26.22 0.47
CA VAL A 76 11.78 -25.91 0.20
C VAL A 76 11.07 -27.17 -0.29
N GLU A 77 9.86 -27.42 0.18
CA GLU A 77 9.07 -28.58 -0.26
C GLU A 77 8.92 -28.60 -1.79
N GLU A 78 9.31 -29.71 -2.43
CA GLU A 78 9.36 -29.84 -3.89
C GLU A 78 8.01 -29.68 -4.59
N LYS A 79 6.90 -29.86 -3.86
CA LYS A 79 5.55 -29.59 -4.38
C LYS A 79 5.34 -28.12 -4.78
N HIS A 80 6.17 -27.21 -4.28
CA HIS A 80 6.14 -25.78 -4.64
C HIS A 80 7.13 -25.47 -5.75
N PHE A 81 8.39 -25.88 -5.58
CA PHE A 81 9.38 -25.87 -6.65
C PHE A 81 10.57 -26.76 -6.29
N THR A 82 11.26 -27.27 -7.30
CA THR A 82 12.48 -28.07 -7.13
C THR A 82 13.74 -27.22 -7.26
N VAL A 83 14.89 -27.76 -6.83
CA VAL A 83 16.21 -27.16 -7.10
C VAL A 83 16.44 -26.94 -8.60
N ALA A 84 15.98 -27.87 -9.44
CA ALA A 84 16.07 -27.73 -10.89
C ALA A 84 15.23 -26.56 -11.43
N ASN A 85 14.03 -26.32 -10.88
CA ASN A 85 13.24 -25.15 -11.23
C ASN A 85 13.98 -23.85 -10.88
N PHE A 86 14.57 -23.79 -9.68
CA PHE A 86 15.34 -22.61 -9.24
C PHE A 86 16.54 -22.34 -10.16
N HIS A 87 17.27 -23.38 -10.60
CA HIS A 87 18.35 -23.23 -11.56
C HIS A 87 17.88 -22.70 -12.92
N ARG A 88 16.73 -23.17 -13.44
CA ARG A 88 16.19 -22.64 -14.70
C ARG A 88 15.85 -21.16 -14.60
N VAL A 89 15.19 -20.75 -13.51
CA VAL A 89 14.84 -19.34 -13.26
C VAL A 89 16.09 -18.46 -13.15
N THR A 90 17.08 -18.88 -12.37
CA THR A 90 18.33 -18.12 -12.22
C THR A 90 19.11 -18.04 -13.52
N GLN A 91 19.17 -19.12 -14.31
CA GLN A 91 19.75 -19.09 -15.66
C GLN A 91 19.01 -18.15 -16.61
N GLN A 92 17.68 -18.10 -16.55
CA GLN A 92 16.89 -17.13 -17.32
C GLN A 92 17.26 -15.70 -16.94
N MET A 93 17.34 -15.39 -15.65
CA MET A 93 17.76 -14.08 -15.17
C MET A 93 19.20 -13.73 -15.63
N GLY A 94 20.07 -14.74 -15.68
CA GLY A 94 21.44 -14.67 -16.19
C GLY A 94 21.57 -14.17 -17.63
N LYS A 95 20.50 -14.25 -18.42
CA LYS A 95 20.45 -13.68 -19.79
C LYS A 95 20.42 -12.14 -19.77
N GLN A 96 20.00 -11.52 -18.67
CA GLN A 96 19.89 -10.05 -18.52
C GLN A 96 21.00 -9.48 -17.64
N THR A 97 21.35 -10.16 -16.56
CA THR A 97 22.40 -9.71 -15.61
C THR A 97 23.15 -10.90 -15.03
N GLU A 98 24.46 -10.78 -14.86
CA GLU A 98 25.30 -11.83 -14.25
C GLU A 98 25.06 -12.01 -12.73
N TYR A 99 24.58 -10.96 -12.07
CA TYR A 99 24.33 -10.92 -10.64
C TYR A 99 22.83 -10.90 -10.34
N ALA A 100 22.43 -11.52 -9.24
CA ALA A 100 21.07 -11.45 -8.74
C ALA A 100 21.04 -11.18 -7.23
N TRP A 101 20.04 -10.42 -6.79
CA TRP A 101 19.65 -10.38 -5.39
C TRP A 101 18.42 -11.28 -5.21
N ILE A 102 18.60 -12.36 -4.45
CA ILE A 102 17.59 -13.38 -4.18
C ILE A 102 17.63 -13.66 -2.68
N ASP A 103 16.48 -13.55 -1.99
CA ASP A 103 16.38 -13.60 -0.52
C ASP A 103 17.22 -14.70 0.12
N VAL A 104 17.01 -15.96 -0.28
CA VAL A 104 17.69 -17.13 0.32
C VAL A 104 19.21 -17.09 0.15
N ALA A 105 19.69 -16.42 -0.91
CA ALA A 105 21.10 -16.31 -1.25
C ALA A 105 21.78 -15.06 -0.67
N CYS A 106 21.02 -13.99 -0.44
CA CYS A 106 21.57 -12.66 -0.16
C CYS A 106 21.25 -12.16 1.25
N ILE A 107 20.23 -12.71 1.91
CA ILE A 107 19.85 -12.37 3.27
C ILE A 107 20.21 -13.53 4.19
N ASP A 108 20.95 -13.23 5.26
CA ASP A 108 21.25 -14.19 6.32
C ASP A 108 19.96 -14.63 7.00
N GLN A 109 19.63 -15.93 6.90
CA GLN A 109 18.37 -16.46 7.43
C GLN A 109 18.47 -16.88 8.91
N GLU A 110 19.68 -16.93 9.48
CA GLU A 110 19.94 -17.36 10.85
C GLU A 110 20.22 -16.17 11.77
N ASN A 111 20.87 -15.11 11.26
CA ASN A 111 21.14 -13.89 12.02
C ASN A 111 20.02 -12.85 11.88
N ARG A 112 19.16 -12.77 12.89
CA ARG A 112 18.01 -11.84 12.90
C ARG A 112 18.39 -10.37 12.75
N ALA A 113 19.48 -9.91 13.37
CA ALA A 113 19.88 -8.49 13.28
C ALA A 113 20.32 -8.14 11.86
N VAL A 114 21.13 -8.98 11.23
CA VAL A 114 21.57 -8.81 9.83
C VAL A 114 20.39 -8.91 8.87
N LYS A 115 19.47 -9.86 9.12
CA LYS A 115 18.23 -9.99 8.37
C LYS A 115 17.40 -8.72 8.42
N MET A 116 17.18 -8.19 9.62
CA MET A 116 16.34 -6.99 9.79
C MET A 116 16.98 -5.74 9.22
N GLU A 117 18.31 -5.62 9.27
CA GLU A 117 19.06 -4.56 8.60
C GLU A 117 18.85 -4.61 7.08
N GLU A 118 19.00 -5.80 6.46
CA GLU A 118 18.86 -5.95 5.01
C GLU A 118 17.40 -5.78 4.57
N VAL A 119 16.44 -6.31 5.34
CA VAL A 119 15.01 -6.00 5.17
C VAL A 119 14.83 -4.49 5.23
N GLY A 120 15.42 -3.80 6.21
CA GLY A 120 15.50 -2.35 6.38
C GLY A 120 16.02 -1.54 5.18
N ARG A 121 16.61 -2.21 4.19
CA ARG A 121 17.21 -1.61 2.98
C ARG A 121 16.55 -2.05 1.68
N GLN A 122 15.58 -2.97 1.72
CA GLN A 122 14.99 -3.64 0.56
C GLN A 122 14.50 -2.64 -0.50
N VAL A 123 13.85 -1.55 -0.10
CA VAL A 123 13.37 -0.51 -1.02
C VAL A 123 14.48 0.14 -1.84
N GLY A 124 15.62 0.49 -1.22
CA GLY A 124 16.77 1.05 -1.93
C GLY A 124 17.46 0.03 -2.84
N ILE A 125 17.42 -1.26 -2.46
CA ILE A 125 17.94 -2.38 -3.27
C ILE A 125 17.04 -2.62 -4.50
N PHE A 126 15.72 -2.58 -4.35
CA PHE A 126 14.78 -2.70 -5.47
C PHE A 126 14.88 -1.55 -6.46
N LYS A 127 15.10 -0.33 -5.95
CA LYS A 127 15.33 0.86 -6.79
C LYS A 127 16.62 0.75 -7.62
N GLN A 128 17.71 0.27 -7.02
CA GLN A 128 19.01 0.13 -7.69
C GLN A 128 19.05 -1.03 -8.71
N ALA A 129 18.17 -2.02 -8.59
CA ALA A 129 18.18 -3.19 -9.45
C ALA A 129 17.93 -2.84 -10.93
N HIS A 130 18.63 -3.50 -11.84
CA HIS A 130 18.46 -3.32 -13.28
C HIS A 130 17.11 -3.89 -13.74
N ARG A 131 16.78 -5.12 -13.32
CA ARG A 131 15.54 -5.82 -13.68
C ARG A 131 14.97 -6.54 -12.47
N VAL A 132 13.65 -6.74 -12.44
CA VAL A 132 12.98 -7.60 -11.45
C VAL A 132 12.14 -8.64 -12.17
N PHE A 133 12.08 -9.83 -11.60
CA PHE A 133 11.30 -10.95 -12.07
C PHE A 133 10.36 -11.43 -10.97
N VAL A 134 9.09 -11.61 -11.32
CA VAL A 134 8.09 -12.28 -10.49
C VAL A 134 7.99 -13.73 -10.95
N TRP A 135 8.33 -14.66 -10.08
CA TRP A 135 8.23 -16.08 -10.40
C TRP A 135 6.96 -16.67 -9.81
N LEU A 136 5.98 -16.94 -10.70
CA LEU A 136 4.72 -17.58 -10.39
C LEU A 136 4.84 -19.07 -10.70
N ASN A 137 4.95 -19.88 -9.65
CA ASN A 137 5.25 -21.31 -9.75
C ASN A 137 4.08 -22.22 -9.34
N GLY A 138 2.94 -21.65 -8.94
CA GLY A 138 1.77 -22.40 -8.50
C GLY A 138 0.88 -22.94 -9.63
N LEU A 139 1.06 -22.45 -10.87
CA LEU A 139 0.26 -22.81 -12.04
C LEU A 139 1.11 -23.49 -13.10
N GLU A 140 0.48 -24.37 -13.90
CA GLU A 140 1.10 -24.88 -15.12
C GLU A 140 1.34 -23.72 -16.12
N PRO A 141 2.40 -23.78 -16.95
CA PRO A 141 2.76 -22.70 -17.86
C PRO A 141 1.61 -22.27 -18.79
N SER A 142 0.85 -23.24 -19.31
CA SER A 142 -0.30 -22.99 -20.19
C SER A 142 -1.44 -22.27 -19.48
N ASP A 143 -1.70 -22.63 -18.22
CA ASP A 143 -2.79 -22.05 -17.43
C ASP A 143 -2.46 -20.61 -17.05
N LEU A 144 -1.21 -20.35 -16.66
CA LEU A 144 -0.74 -19.00 -16.36
C LEU A 144 -0.79 -18.10 -17.60
N GLU A 145 -0.30 -18.59 -18.75
CA GLU A 145 -0.38 -17.85 -20.02
C GLU A 145 -1.84 -17.56 -20.40
N HIS A 146 -2.71 -18.56 -20.30
CA HIS A 146 -4.14 -18.41 -20.57
C HIS A 146 -4.76 -17.34 -19.69
N CYS A 147 -4.53 -17.39 -18.37
CA CYS A 147 -5.09 -16.44 -17.42
C CYS A 147 -4.67 -15.01 -17.72
N LEU A 148 -3.37 -14.77 -17.93
CA LEU A 148 -2.83 -13.43 -18.18
C LEU A 148 -3.37 -12.85 -19.50
N ASN A 149 -3.43 -13.66 -20.56
CA ASN A 149 -3.97 -13.23 -21.85
C ASN A 149 -5.48 -12.97 -21.78
N GLU A 150 -6.24 -13.82 -21.09
CA GLU A 150 -7.69 -13.66 -20.93
C GLU A 150 -8.02 -12.39 -20.12
N ILE A 151 -7.34 -12.15 -19.00
CA ILE A 151 -7.49 -10.93 -18.19
C ILE A 151 -7.17 -9.68 -19.03
N PHE A 152 -6.09 -9.72 -19.81
CA PHE A 152 -5.71 -8.61 -20.68
C PHE A 152 -6.79 -8.27 -21.70
N VAL A 153 -7.40 -9.28 -22.34
CA VAL A 153 -8.45 -9.08 -23.36
C VAL A 153 -9.78 -8.63 -22.77
N LYS A 154 -10.13 -9.17 -21.59
CA LYS A 154 -11.46 -9.02 -21.00
C LYS A 154 -11.57 -7.82 -20.05
N SER A 155 -10.46 -7.33 -19.49
CA SER A 155 -10.46 -6.21 -18.54
C SER A 155 -10.96 -4.87 -19.10
N PRO A 156 -10.67 -4.45 -20.36
CA PRO A 156 -11.10 -3.12 -20.84
C PRO A 156 -12.58 -3.06 -21.26
N LYS A 157 -13.32 -4.18 -21.19
CA LYS A 157 -14.62 -4.34 -21.84
C LYS A 157 -15.83 -4.28 -20.89
N LEU A 158 -15.64 -4.32 -19.57
CA LEU A 158 -16.76 -4.38 -18.60
C LEU A 158 -17.67 -3.14 -18.65
N GLY A 159 -17.15 -1.97 -19.02
CA GLY A 159 -17.92 -0.73 -19.19
C GLY A 159 -18.61 -0.52 -20.56
N SER A 160 -18.47 -1.43 -21.53
CA SER A 160 -18.94 -1.19 -22.91
C SER A 160 -20.39 -1.61 -23.15
N ALA A 161 -21.14 -0.81 -23.93
CA ALA A 161 -22.55 -1.06 -24.27
C ALA A 161 -22.79 -2.40 -25.00
N GLN A 162 -21.75 -2.98 -25.62
CA GLN A 162 -21.80 -4.27 -26.32
C GLN A 162 -21.85 -5.47 -25.37
N LEU A 163 -21.51 -5.32 -24.08
CA LEU A 163 -21.58 -6.39 -23.09
C LEU A 163 -22.91 -6.45 -22.33
N ALA A 164 -23.84 -5.51 -22.56
CA ALA A 164 -25.11 -5.46 -21.84
C ALA A 164 -25.90 -6.79 -21.92
N ASP A 165 -25.82 -7.48 -23.07
CA ASP A 165 -26.53 -8.74 -23.31
C ASP A 165 -25.81 -10.00 -22.77
N ASP A 166 -24.54 -9.90 -22.33
CA ASP A 166 -23.77 -11.06 -21.84
C ASP A 166 -22.82 -10.78 -20.65
N ILE A 167 -23.11 -9.73 -19.89
CA ILE A 167 -22.27 -9.29 -18.76
C ILE A 167 -22.09 -10.39 -17.69
N SER A 168 -23.13 -11.21 -17.47
CA SER A 168 -23.10 -12.30 -16.50
C SER A 168 -22.05 -13.35 -16.87
N LYS A 169 -22.01 -13.83 -18.12
CA LYS A 169 -21.00 -14.82 -18.54
C LYS A 169 -19.59 -14.21 -18.53
N HIS A 170 -19.45 -12.95 -18.90
CA HIS A 170 -18.15 -12.26 -18.87
C HIS A 170 -17.61 -12.13 -17.45
N LEU A 171 -18.45 -11.71 -16.50
CA LEU A 171 -18.11 -11.64 -15.08
C LEU A 171 -17.76 -13.02 -14.51
N GLN A 172 -18.54 -14.05 -14.80
CA GLN A 172 -18.25 -15.42 -14.36
C GLN A 172 -16.90 -15.92 -14.88
N SER A 173 -16.63 -15.68 -16.17
CA SER A 173 -15.37 -16.06 -16.80
C SER A 173 -14.20 -15.33 -16.15
N LEU A 174 -14.25 -13.99 -16.06
CA LEU A 174 -13.20 -13.19 -15.42
C LEU A 174 -13.00 -13.59 -13.96
N THR A 175 -14.07 -13.88 -13.25
CA THR A 175 -14.02 -14.35 -11.85
C THR A 175 -13.22 -15.63 -11.75
N LYS A 176 -13.54 -16.64 -12.57
CA LYS A 176 -12.81 -17.91 -12.59
C LYS A 176 -11.34 -17.70 -12.94
N THR A 177 -11.05 -16.90 -13.95
CA THR A 177 -9.68 -16.65 -14.42
C THR A 177 -8.83 -15.94 -13.37
N MET A 178 -9.36 -14.89 -12.73
CA MET A 178 -8.66 -14.17 -11.66
C MET A 178 -8.54 -15.02 -10.39
N GLU A 179 -9.55 -15.84 -10.07
CA GLU A 179 -9.48 -16.81 -8.97
C GLU A 179 -8.37 -17.84 -9.19
N THR A 180 -8.23 -18.36 -10.41
CA THR A 180 -7.12 -19.25 -10.78
C THR A 180 -5.78 -18.53 -10.71
N LEU A 181 -5.63 -17.35 -11.34
CA LEU A 181 -4.37 -16.61 -11.31
C LEU A 181 -3.92 -16.28 -9.88
N PHE A 182 -4.83 -15.73 -9.07
CA PHE A 182 -4.52 -15.29 -7.71
C PHE A 182 -4.51 -16.43 -6.68
N SER A 183 -4.79 -17.66 -7.11
CA SER A 183 -4.48 -18.85 -6.31
C SER A 183 -2.97 -19.09 -6.18
N ASP A 184 -2.16 -18.50 -7.06
CA ASP A 184 -0.71 -18.57 -6.93
C ASP A 184 -0.29 -17.98 -5.56
N PRO A 185 0.51 -18.74 -4.79
CA PRO A 185 1.08 -18.32 -3.53
C PRO A 185 1.64 -16.90 -3.44
N TRP A 186 2.22 -16.39 -4.52
CA TRP A 186 2.81 -15.07 -4.58
C TRP A 186 1.79 -13.98 -4.23
N PHE A 187 0.54 -14.09 -4.66
CA PHE A 187 -0.52 -13.10 -4.37
C PHE A 187 -1.07 -13.17 -2.95
N SER A 188 -0.69 -14.17 -2.16
CA SER A 188 -1.07 -14.28 -0.74
C SER A 188 0.10 -14.06 0.22
N SER A 189 1.34 -13.98 -0.28
CA SER A 189 2.50 -13.66 0.55
C SER A 189 2.46 -12.19 0.98
N LEU A 190 2.83 -11.91 2.23
CA LEU A 190 2.87 -10.53 2.74
C LEU A 190 4.00 -9.72 2.12
N TRP A 191 5.20 -10.31 2.03
CA TRP A 191 6.40 -9.62 1.52
C TRP A 191 6.27 -9.22 0.05
N THR A 192 5.60 -10.03 -0.76
CA THR A 192 5.37 -9.75 -2.18
C THR A 192 4.44 -8.56 -2.42
N LEU A 193 3.64 -8.15 -1.42
CA LEU A 193 2.81 -6.95 -1.51
C LEU A 193 3.69 -5.71 -1.67
N GLN A 194 4.72 -5.56 -0.83
CA GLN A 194 5.69 -4.48 -0.96
C GLN A 194 6.45 -4.58 -2.28
N GLU A 195 6.92 -5.76 -2.65
CA GLU A 195 7.67 -5.96 -3.89
C GLU A 195 6.86 -5.58 -5.13
N SER A 196 5.54 -5.85 -5.12
CA SER A 196 4.61 -5.45 -6.18
C SER A 196 4.47 -3.93 -6.35
N VAL A 197 4.60 -3.19 -5.25
CA VAL A 197 4.56 -1.72 -5.24
C VAL A 197 5.86 -1.12 -5.78
N LEU A 198 7.00 -1.76 -5.48
CA LEU A 198 8.33 -1.25 -5.78
C LEU A 198 8.73 -1.38 -7.25
N ARG A 199 8.39 -2.49 -7.92
CA ARG A 199 8.84 -2.77 -9.29
C ARG A 199 7.71 -3.28 -10.18
N ARG A 200 6.89 -2.34 -10.64
CA ARG A 200 5.75 -2.60 -11.53
C ARG A 200 6.18 -3.09 -12.91
N ASP A 201 7.39 -2.75 -13.34
CA ASP A 201 8.03 -3.23 -14.56
C ASP A 201 8.59 -4.66 -14.45
N ALA A 202 8.31 -5.37 -13.34
CA ALA A 202 8.77 -6.74 -13.18
C ALA A 202 8.16 -7.68 -14.23
N ILE A 203 9.02 -8.53 -14.81
CA ILE A 203 8.63 -9.55 -15.79
C ILE A 203 8.08 -10.77 -15.06
N ILE A 204 6.94 -11.28 -15.51
CA ILE A 204 6.31 -12.48 -14.94
C ILE A 204 6.91 -13.72 -15.61
N LEU A 205 7.49 -14.60 -14.80
CA LEU A 205 8.01 -15.91 -15.18
C LEU A 205 7.04 -17.01 -14.74
N ASN A 206 6.88 -18.05 -15.55
CA ASN A 206 6.14 -19.26 -15.19
C ASN A 206 6.99 -20.21 -14.32
N ARG A 207 6.40 -21.34 -13.90
CA ARG A 207 7.08 -22.36 -13.06
C ARG A 207 8.38 -22.94 -13.65
N ASP A 208 8.56 -22.87 -14.97
CA ASP A 208 9.78 -23.34 -15.65
C ASP A 208 10.84 -22.25 -15.81
N GLY A 209 10.53 -21.02 -15.38
CA GLY A 209 11.43 -19.88 -15.43
C GLY A 209 11.36 -19.10 -16.74
N GLU A 210 10.40 -19.39 -17.61
CA GLU A 210 10.26 -18.68 -18.90
C GLU A 210 9.33 -17.46 -18.77
N PRO A 211 9.66 -16.32 -19.41
CA PRO A 211 8.78 -15.17 -19.49
C PRO A 211 7.45 -15.54 -20.16
N VAL A 212 6.34 -15.10 -19.57
CA VAL A 212 5.01 -15.42 -20.11
C VAL A 212 4.69 -14.48 -21.28
N PRO A 213 4.38 -14.98 -22.48
CA PRO A 213 4.06 -14.14 -23.62
C PRO A 213 2.65 -13.55 -23.53
N LEU A 214 2.52 -12.26 -23.89
CA LEU A 214 1.24 -11.61 -24.16
C LEU A 214 0.99 -11.59 -25.66
N ARG A 215 0.05 -12.43 -26.11
CA ARG A 215 -0.25 -12.71 -27.53
C ARG A 215 -0.62 -11.44 -28.31
N TYR A 216 -1.24 -10.46 -27.65
CA TYR A 216 -1.77 -9.26 -28.28
C TYR A 216 -0.76 -8.12 -28.40
N THR A 217 0.25 -8.07 -27.52
CA THR A 217 1.28 -7.01 -27.54
C THR A 217 2.60 -7.48 -28.13
N LYS A 218 2.73 -8.79 -28.45
CA LYS A 218 3.99 -9.45 -28.87
C LYS A 218 5.14 -9.24 -27.87
N GLY A 219 4.83 -8.90 -26.62
CA GLY A 219 5.78 -8.69 -25.54
C GLY A 219 5.59 -9.67 -24.39
N GLU A 220 6.37 -9.48 -23.34
CA GLU A 220 6.30 -10.28 -22.11
C GLU A 220 5.24 -9.71 -21.15
N ALA A 221 4.65 -10.58 -20.34
CA ALA A 221 3.74 -10.17 -19.29
C ALA A 221 4.49 -9.42 -18.18
N LEU A 222 4.11 -8.15 -17.97
CA LEU A 222 4.62 -7.32 -16.89
C LEU A 222 3.59 -7.18 -15.77
N LEU A 223 4.07 -7.05 -14.54
CA LEU A 223 3.20 -6.82 -13.38
C LEU A 223 2.34 -5.56 -13.53
N ALA A 224 2.85 -4.50 -14.18
CA ALA A 224 2.12 -3.28 -14.47
C ALA A 224 0.88 -3.51 -15.35
N ILE A 225 0.97 -4.44 -16.30
CA ILE A 225 -0.14 -4.77 -17.20
C ILE A 225 -1.26 -5.50 -16.43
N LEU A 226 -0.86 -6.45 -15.59
CA LEU A 226 -1.81 -7.13 -14.69
C LEU A 226 -2.45 -6.14 -13.70
N ALA A 227 -1.64 -5.26 -13.10
CA ALA A 227 -2.11 -4.21 -12.20
C ALA A 227 -3.13 -3.27 -12.87
N ASN A 228 -2.84 -2.82 -14.09
CA ASN A 228 -3.77 -2.00 -14.88
C ASN A 228 -5.08 -2.73 -15.16
N SER A 229 -5.00 -4.03 -15.48
CA SER A 229 -6.18 -4.85 -15.69
C SER A 229 -7.03 -4.95 -14.41
N CYS A 230 -6.41 -5.11 -13.24
CA CYS A 230 -7.10 -5.09 -11.95
C CYS A 230 -7.74 -3.74 -11.65
N VAL A 231 -7.06 -2.63 -11.92
CA VAL A 231 -7.61 -1.27 -11.71
C VAL A 231 -8.85 -1.07 -12.59
N ASN A 232 -8.76 -1.40 -13.87
CA ASN A 232 -9.87 -1.24 -14.82
C ASN A 232 -11.08 -2.08 -14.40
N VAL A 233 -10.86 -3.37 -14.12
CA VAL A 233 -11.93 -4.27 -13.66
C VAL A 233 -12.54 -3.77 -12.35
N TYR A 234 -11.72 -3.39 -11.38
CA TYR A 234 -12.22 -2.88 -10.09
C TYR A 234 -13.07 -1.62 -10.25
N SER A 235 -12.63 -0.66 -11.08
CA SER A 235 -13.38 0.56 -11.37
C SER A 235 -14.73 0.27 -12.02
N ASP A 236 -14.77 -0.65 -13.00
CA ASP A 236 -16.01 -1.03 -13.66
C ASP A 236 -16.97 -1.77 -12.70
N LEU A 237 -16.42 -2.61 -11.80
CA LEU A 237 -17.21 -3.29 -10.76
C LEU A 237 -17.82 -2.30 -9.77
N SER A 238 -17.08 -1.28 -9.32
CA SER A 238 -17.63 -0.23 -8.44
C SER A 238 -18.81 0.48 -9.11
N ARG A 239 -18.72 0.75 -10.42
CA ARG A 239 -19.83 1.32 -11.19
C ARG A 239 -21.02 0.38 -11.28
N ILE A 240 -20.78 -0.90 -11.61
CA ILE A 240 -21.83 -1.93 -11.64
C ILE A 240 -22.52 -1.97 -10.27
N CYS A 241 -21.79 -2.22 -9.17
CA CYS A 241 -22.35 -2.31 -7.83
C CYS A 241 -23.10 -1.05 -7.38
N GLY A 242 -22.68 0.15 -7.81
CA GLY A 242 -23.33 1.43 -7.50
C GLY A 242 -24.59 1.72 -8.33
N GLU A 243 -24.58 1.43 -9.63
CA GLU A 243 -25.77 1.58 -10.50
C GLU A 243 -26.87 0.53 -10.18
N CYS A 244 -26.47 -0.59 -9.54
CA CYS A 244 -27.31 -1.73 -9.20
C CYS A 244 -28.35 -1.50 -8.08
N GLU A 245 -28.46 -0.32 -7.47
CA GLU A 245 -29.55 -0.05 -6.50
C GLU A 245 -30.95 0.00 -7.16
N SER A 246 -31.04 0.04 -8.50
CA SER A 246 -32.32 0.21 -9.21
C SER A 246 -32.70 -0.88 -10.22
N HIS A 247 -31.77 -1.56 -10.93
CA HIS A 247 -32.16 -2.36 -12.12
C HIS A 247 -31.36 -3.65 -12.45
N SER A 248 -30.42 -4.11 -11.61
CA SER A 248 -29.62 -5.31 -11.93
C SER A 248 -30.18 -6.61 -11.35
N GLU A 249 -29.99 -7.73 -12.06
CA GLU A 249 -30.24 -9.07 -11.55
C GLU A 249 -29.32 -9.39 -10.33
N PRO A 250 -29.86 -9.91 -9.21
CA PRO A 250 -29.07 -10.20 -8.00
C PRO A 250 -27.83 -11.10 -8.23
N SER A 251 -27.90 -12.01 -9.21
CA SER A 251 -26.83 -12.92 -9.59
C SER A 251 -25.58 -12.20 -10.15
N ILE A 252 -25.80 -11.12 -10.92
CA ILE A 252 -24.74 -10.28 -11.50
C ILE A 252 -24.01 -9.54 -10.39
N ARG A 253 -24.77 -8.93 -9.47
CA ARG A 253 -24.21 -8.20 -8.33
C ARG A 253 -23.35 -9.11 -7.45
N LEU A 254 -23.84 -10.31 -7.09
CA LEU A 254 -23.08 -11.26 -6.28
C LEU A 254 -21.78 -11.69 -6.96
N THR A 255 -21.80 -11.89 -8.28
CA THR A 255 -20.61 -12.25 -9.04
C THR A 255 -19.62 -11.07 -9.09
N ALA A 256 -20.12 -9.85 -9.27
CA ALA A 256 -19.32 -8.63 -9.26
C ALA A 256 -18.64 -8.41 -7.90
N GLU A 257 -19.38 -8.54 -6.79
CA GLU A 257 -18.87 -8.45 -5.42
C GLU A 257 -17.82 -9.54 -5.14
N LYS A 258 -18.03 -10.77 -5.62
CA LYS A 258 -17.03 -11.85 -5.52
C LYS A 258 -15.73 -11.48 -6.25
N LEU A 259 -15.83 -11.00 -7.49
CA LEU A 259 -14.67 -10.59 -8.27
C LEU A 259 -13.93 -9.40 -7.64
N GLN A 260 -14.68 -8.43 -7.10
CA GLN A 260 -14.12 -7.30 -6.37
C GLN A 260 -13.32 -7.80 -5.15
N ALA A 261 -13.86 -8.72 -4.36
CA ALA A 261 -13.16 -9.31 -3.21
C ALA A 261 -11.88 -10.06 -3.60
N ILE A 262 -11.89 -10.80 -4.71
CA ILE A 262 -10.70 -11.47 -5.26
C ILE A 262 -9.60 -10.45 -5.59
N ILE A 263 -9.96 -9.36 -6.25
CA ILE A 263 -9.02 -8.28 -6.62
C ILE A 263 -8.52 -7.51 -5.39
N GLU A 264 -9.36 -7.30 -4.38
CA GLU A 264 -8.95 -6.71 -3.10
C GLU A 264 -7.92 -7.57 -2.39
N ALA A 265 -8.15 -8.88 -2.32
CA ALA A 265 -7.26 -9.81 -1.67
C ALA A 265 -5.89 -9.90 -2.38
N ALA A 266 -5.90 -9.90 -3.71
CA ALA A 266 -4.67 -9.86 -4.52
C ALA A 266 -3.92 -8.53 -4.39
N GLY A 267 -4.61 -7.43 -4.09
CA GLY A 267 -3.98 -6.17 -3.73
C GLY A 267 -3.19 -5.47 -4.84
N LEU A 268 -3.62 -5.59 -6.11
CA LEU A 268 -2.98 -4.91 -7.24
C LEU A 268 -3.76 -3.68 -7.75
N HIS A 269 -5.04 -3.54 -7.35
CA HIS A 269 -5.95 -2.51 -7.86
C HIS A 269 -5.65 -1.08 -7.38
N PHE A 270 -4.72 -0.88 -6.45
CA PHE A 270 -4.37 0.43 -5.90
C PHE A 270 -2.93 0.82 -6.16
N LEU A 271 -2.19 0.07 -6.98
CA LEU A 271 -0.76 0.34 -7.23
C LEU A 271 -0.50 1.77 -7.73
N TYR A 272 -1.51 2.45 -8.28
CA TYR A 272 -1.42 3.84 -8.74
C TYR A 272 -1.99 4.89 -7.78
N SER A 273 -2.44 4.48 -6.59
CA SER A 273 -2.97 5.40 -5.59
C SER A 273 -1.86 6.03 -4.76
N SER A 274 -2.12 7.28 -4.33
CA SER A 274 -1.20 8.09 -3.53
C SER A 274 -1.56 8.16 -2.04
N ASN A 275 -2.66 7.53 -1.60
CA ASN A 275 -3.06 7.54 -0.20
C ASN A 275 -2.23 6.50 0.60
N PRO A 276 -1.51 6.94 1.65
CA PRO A 276 -0.62 6.07 2.42
C PRO A 276 -1.36 5.06 3.31
N ASN A 277 -2.69 5.08 3.38
CA ASN A 277 -3.43 4.15 4.23
C ASN A 277 -3.76 2.83 3.52
N ILE A 278 -3.57 2.75 2.20
CA ILE A 278 -4.10 1.65 1.41
C ILE A 278 -3.31 0.36 1.63
N GLN A 279 -1.98 0.42 1.57
CA GLN A 279 -1.15 -0.78 1.60
C GLN A 279 -1.27 -1.49 2.96
N TYR A 280 -1.46 -0.73 4.05
CA TYR A 280 -1.65 -1.35 5.36
C TYR A 280 -3.02 -2.02 5.52
N GLY A 281 -4.10 -1.40 5.02
CA GLY A 281 -5.41 -2.06 4.95
C GLY A 281 -5.40 -3.31 4.07
N VAL A 282 -4.65 -3.29 2.96
CA VAL A 282 -4.55 -4.44 2.04
C VAL A 282 -3.69 -5.56 2.62
N ALA A 283 -2.66 -5.23 3.40
CA ALA A 283 -1.85 -6.23 4.11
C ALA A 283 -2.70 -7.15 5.01
N HIS A 284 -3.91 -6.75 5.38
CA HIS A 284 -4.90 -7.62 6.04
C HIS A 284 -5.11 -8.94 5.30
N PHE A 285 -5.28 -8.89 3.97
CA PHE A 285 -5.58 -10.06 3.14
C PHE A 285 -4.39 -10.99 2.91
N ARG A 286 -3.17 -10.55 3.27
CA ARG A 286 -1.97 -11.34 3.08
C ARG A 286 -1.70 -12.24 4.29
N LYS A 287 -1.04 -13.37 4.02
CA LYS A 287 -0.68 -14.39 5.00
C LYS A 287 0.70 -14.11 5.57
N THR A 288 0.82 -14.17 6.90
CA THR A 288 2.10 -14.18 7.62
C THR A 288 2.02 -15.11 8.83
N SER A 289 3.15 -15.69 9.21
CA SER A 289 3.29 -16.47 10.44
C SER A 289 3.65 -15.58 11.65
N TYR A 290 4.17 -14.38 11.41
CA TYR A 290 4.62 -13.46 12.46
C TYR A 290 3.79 -12.18 12.43
N PRO A 291 3.04 -11.85 13.49
CA PRO A 291 2.17 -10.68 13.51
C PRO A 291 2.88 -9.34 13.21
N LEU A 292 4.11 -9.14 13.69
CA LEU A 292 4.87 -7.91 13.47
C LEU A 292 5.24 -7.68 11.98
N ASP A 293 5.37 -8.76 11.20
CA ASP A 293 5.68 -8.65 9.78
C ASP A 293 4.61 -7.88 9.02
N ARG A 294 3.36 -7.83 9.53
CA ARG A 294 2.26 -7.02 8.95
C ARG A 294 2.60 -5.54 8.81
N MET A 295 3.54 -5.05 9.61
CA MET A 295 4.11 -3.71 9.47
C MET A 295 5.49 -3.74 8.83
N TYR A 296 6.39 -4.63 9.25
CA TYR A 296 7.74 -4.69 8.66
C TYR A 296 7.73 -4.93 7.15
N GLY A 297 6.80 -5.73 6.65
CA GLY A 297 6.62 -6.04 5.23
C GLY A 297 5.97 -4.93 4.40
N ILE A 298 5.63 -3.78 4.99
CA ILE A 298 5.08 -2.62 4.25
C ILE A 298 5.67 -1.28 4.65
N MET A 299 6.26 -1.14 5.84
CA MET A 299 6.66 0.16 6.41
C MET A 299 7.64 0.91 5.51
N GLN A 300 8.42 0.18 4.71
CA GLN A 300 9.41 0.77 3.83
C GLN A 300 8.82 1.39 2.58
N ILE A 301 7.62 0.97 2.17
CA ILE A 301 6.84 1.66 1.14
C ILE A 301 6.68 3.13 1.54
N TYR A 302 6.57 3.41 2.84
CA TYR A 302 6.45 4.74 3.42
C TYR A 302 7.81 5.38 3.74
N GLY A 303 8.93 4.71 3.43
CA GLY A 303 10.27 5.15 3.80
C GLY A 303 10.52 5.19 5.30
N LEU A 304 9.88 4.29 6.06
CA LEU A 304 10.03 4.19 7.51
C LEU A 304 10.90 2.99 7.89
N GLN A 305 11.70 3.18 8.94
CA GLN A 305 12.39 2.12 9.68
C GLN A 305 11.94 2.26 11.13
N LEU A 306 11.18 1.28 11.63
CA LEU A 306 10.56 1.29 12.96
C LEU A 306 11.03 0.05 13.75
N GLY A 307 10.90 0.09 15.07
CA GLY A 307 11.20 -1.06 15.95
C GLY A 307 12.57 -1.71 15.69
N GLU A 308 12.58 -3.04 15.55
CA GLU A 308 13.79 -3.86 15.33
C GLU A 308 14.59 -3.46 14.08
N SER A 309 13.92 -2.91 13.06
CA SER A 309 14.61 -2.47 11.83
C SER A 309 15.38 -1.15 12.00
N ARG A 310 15.00 -0.35 13.01
CA ARG A 310 15.67 0.90 13.38
C ARG A 310 16.75 0.63 14.43
N GLN A 311 16.41 -0.15 15.45
CA GLN A 311 17.31 -0.51 16.54
C GLN A 311 17.18 -2.01 16.83
N ALA A 312 18.23 -2.79 16.56
CA ALA A 312 18.20 -4.25 16.66
C ALA A 312 17.86 -4.81 18.05
N ASN A 313 17.98 -4.00 19.11
CA ASN A 313 17.70 -4.41 20.50
C ASN A 313 16.26 -4.15 20.92
N GLU A 314 15.48 -3.35 20.17
CA GLU A 314 14.07 -3.12 20.45
C GLU A 314 13.26 -4.39 20.16
N LYS A 315 12.20 -4.65 20.93
CA LYS A 315 11.27 -5.77 20.67
C LYS A 315 9.84 -5.28 20.91
N PRO A 316 9.31 -4.43 20.02
CA PRO A 316 8.02 -3.82 20.23
C PRO A 316 6.91 -4.88 20.20
N THR A 317 5.85 -4.65 20.96
CA THR A 317 4.59 -5.36 20.74
C THR A 317 3.96 -4.91 19.42
N VAL A 318 3.01 -5.67 18.90
CA VAL A 318 2.24 -5.27 17.71
C VAL A 318 1.59 -3.91 17.93
N GLU A 319 0.99 -3.67 19.09
CA GLU A 319 0.34 -2.41 19.41
C GLU A 319 1.32 -1.22 19.45
N GLN A 320 2.51 -1.41 20.04
CA GLN A 320 3.53 -0.36 20.08
C GLN A 320 3.99 0.02 18.68
N LEU A 321 4.26 -0.98 17.84
CA LEU A 321 4.70 -0.74 16.47
C LEU A 321 3.58 -0.12 15.61
N GLU A 322 2.30 -0.48 15.83
CA GLU A 322 1.16 0.14 15.16
C GLU A 322 1.01 1.61 15.55
N GLU A 323 1.19 1.92 16.84
CA GLU A 323 1.10 3.28 17.34
C GLU A 323 2.26 4.15 16.82
N GLU A 324 3.48 3.61 16.81
CA GLU A 324 4.64 4.27 16.22
C GLU A 324 4.43 4.53 14.73
N PHE A 325 3.98 3.51 13.99
CA PHE A 325 3.70 3.61 12.56
C PHE A 325 2.65 4.68 12.26
N ALA A 326 1.52 4.69 12.98
CA ALA A 326 0.48 5.68 12.78
C ALA A 326 0.95 7.12 13.12
N LYS A 327 1.76 7.29 14.17
CA LYS A 327 2.36 8.59 14.52
C LYS A 327 3.25 9.10 13.38
N GLU A 328 4.12 8.25 12.85
CA GLU A 328 5.00 8.61 11.73
C GLU A 328 4.22 8.96 10.45
N LEU A 329 3.14 8.22 10.15
CA LEU A 329 2.25 8.56 9.04
C LEU A 329 1.61 9.93 9.23
N ILE A 330 1.15 10.28 10.44
CA ILE A 330 0.55 11.58 10.74
C ILE A 330 1.58 12.71 10.64
N LEU A 331 2.78 12.51 11.20
CA LEU A 331 3.86 13.50 11.12
C LEU A 331 4.25 13.79 9.67
N ARG A 332 4.31 12.75 8.82
CA ARG A 332 4.72 12.89 7.43
C ARG A 332 3.58 13.34 6.51
N TRP A 333 2.35 12.89 6.78
CA TRP A 333 1.16 13.19 5.98
C TRP A 333 -0.03 13.55 6.87
N PRO A 334 -0.06 14.75 7.48
CA PRO A 334 -1.07 15.10 8.47
C PRO A 334 -2.51 14.97 7.97
N VAL A 335 -2.75 15.21 6.69
CA VAL A 335 -4.09 15.14 6.10
C VAL A 335 -4.39 13.74 5.55
N LEU A 336 -3.58 13.25 4.61
CA LEU A 336 -3.88 11.99 3.90
C LEU A 336 -3.84 10.77 4.82
N SER A 337 -2.95 10.74 5.82
CA SER A 337 -2.88 9.61 6.78
C SER A 337 -4.14 9.49 7.64
N GLN A 338 -4.97 10.53 7.72
CA GLN A 338 -6.25 10.50 8.44
C GLN A 338 -7.44 10.19 7.51
N MET A 339 -7.23 10.09 6.20
CA MET A 339 -8.28 9.78 5.22
C MET A 339 -8.49 8.26 5.08
N PHE A 340 -9.11 7.66 6.10
CA PHE A 340 -9.53 6.25 6.10
C PHE A 340 -10.77 6.06 6.99
N THR A 341 -11.43 4.91 6.83
CA THR A 341 -12.51 4.44 7.71
C THR A 341 -12.13 3.12 8.34
N HIS A 342 -12.66 2.82 9.52
CA HIS A 342 -12.47 1.51 10.14
C HIS A 342 -13.60 0.57 9.73
N ARG A 343 -13.26 -0.65 9.33
CA ARG A 343 -14.22 -1.75 9.07
C ARG A 343 -14.75 -2.33 10.38
N THR A 344 -13.98 -2.24 11.46
CA THR A 344 -14.35 -2.69 12.81
C THR A 344 -14.04 -1.59 13.82
N ALA A 345 -14.86 -1.44 14.85
CA ALA A 345 -14.63 -0.40 15.86
C ALA A 345 -13.24 -0.57 16.53
N PRO A 346 -12.36 0.45 16.49
CA PRO A 346 -11.06 0.38 17.14
C PRO A 346 -11.20 0.57 18.67
N PRO A 347 -10.15 0.27 19.45
CA PRO A 347 -10.14 0.55 20.88
C PRO A 347 -10.46 2.01 21.20
N ARG A 348 -11.12 2.25 22.33
CA ARG A 348 -11.51 3.59 22.78
C ARG A 348 -10.29 4.52 22.80
N GLY A 349 -10.42 5.68 22.16
CA GLY A 349 -9.33 6.68 22.07
C GLY A 349 -8.27 6.41 20.99
N LYS A 350 -8.42 5.35 20.17
CA LYS A 350 -7.48 4.99 19.10
C LYS A 350 -8.07 5.17 17.69
N ASN A 351 -9.13 5.97 17.53
CA ASN A 351 -9.77 6.20 16.22
C ASN A 351 -8.83 6.81 15.17
N TRP A 352 -7.87 7.63 15.61
CA TRP A 352 -6.84 8.26 14.78
C TRP A 352 -5.79 7.27 14.24
N ARG A 353 -5.66 6.09 14.86
CA ARG A 353 -4.64 5.09 14.53
C ARG A 353 -5.14 4.23 13.39
N ILE A 354 -4.45 4.23 12.25
CA ILE A 354 -4.74 3.26 11.19
C ILE A 354 -4.54 1.82 11.70
N THR A 355 -5.36 0.90 11.23
CA THR A 355 -5.22 -0.54 11.48
C THR A 355 -5.31 -1.32 10.18
N GLN A 356 -5.02 -2.62 10.21
CA GLN A 356 -5.30 -3.48 9.07
C GLN A 356 -6.79 -3.60 8.73
N ASN A 357 -7.67 -3.29 9.68
CA ASN A 357 -9.10 -3.23 9.43
C ASN A 357 -9.53 -1.87 8.90
N SER A 358 -8.59 -0.99 8.52
CA SER A 358 -8.92 0.28 7.88
C SER A 358 -9.11 0.11 6.36
N ARG A 359 -10.03 0.90 5.79
CA ARG A 359 -10.26 1.02 4.35
C ARG A 359 -10.14 2.48 3.96
N VAL A 360 -9.60 2.73 2.77
CA VAL A 360 -9.62 4.05 2.14
C VAL A 360 -10.86 4.14 1.24
N PRO A 361 -11.73 5.15 1.40
CA PRO A 361 -12.83 5.41 0.46
C PRO A 361 -12.31 5.68 -0.96
N ASP A 362 -13.04 5.23 -1.98
CA ASP A 362 -12.57 5.27 -3.37
C ASP A 362 -12.30 6.72 -3.85
N GLU A 363 -13.05 7.69 -3.32
CA GLU A 363 -12.97 9.12 -3.65
C GLU A 363 -11.65 9.77 -3.22
N VAL A 364 -10.97 9.19 -2.22
CA VAL A 364 -9.68 9.66 -1.71
C VAL A 364 -8.53 8.71 -2.09
N LYS A 365 -8.82 7.66 -2.87
CA LYS A 365 -7.81 6.92 -3.64
C LYS A 365 -7.56 7.70 -4.93
N VAL A 366 -6.78 8.79 -4.87
CA VAL A 366 -6.45 9.55 -6.08
C VAL A 366 -5.61 8.67 -7.01
N TYR A 367 -6.27 8.08 -8.01
CA TYR A 367 -5.66 7.23 -9.03
C TYR A 367 -4.99 8.09 -10.10
N ARG A 368 -3.72 7.82 -10.38
CA ARG A 368 -3.06 8.39 -11.57
C ARG A 368 -3.59 7.71 -12.82
N GLN A 369 -3.73 8.47 -13.90
CA GLN A 369 -3.87 7.85 -15.21
C GLN A 369 -2.61 6.99 -15.49
N PRO A 370 -2.78 5.73 -15.92
CA PRO A 370 -1.64 4.93 -16.35
C PRO A 370 -0.94 5.66 -17.49
N SER A 371 0.34 5.98 -17.33
CA SER A 371 1.14 6.41 -18.49
C SER A 371 1.12 5.25 -19.48
N VAL A 372 0.52 5.49 -20.65
CA VAL A 372 0.45 4.52 -21.73
C VAL A 372 1.89 4.22 -22.16
N LEU A 373 2.40 3.05 -21.76
CA LEU A 373 3.74 2.52 -22.04
C LEU A 373 4.89 3.31 -21.43
N GLY A 374 5.82 2.60 -20.80
CA GLY A 374 7.06 3.13 -20.21
C GLY A 374 8.09 3.61 -21.23
N PHE A 375 7.68 4.45 -22.19
CA PHE A 375 8.60 5.30 -22.94
C PHE A 375 8.64 6.66 -22.27
N HIS A 376 9.84 7.12 -21.95
CA HIS A 376 10.08 8.49 -21.52
C HIS A 376 9.51 9.46 -22.56
N ALA A 377 8.30 9.96 -22.32
CA ALA A 377 7.91 11.24 -22.87
C ALA A 377 8.75 12.28 -22.11
N THR A 378 9.78 12.79 -22.77
CA THR A 378 10.38 14.05 -22.38
C THR A 378 9.24 15.07 -22.21
N PRO A 379 9.19 15.82 -21.09
CA PRO A 379 8.18 16.84 -20.92
C PRO A 379 8.51 17.98 -21.89
N SER A 380 7.96 17.91 -23.10
CA SER A 380 7.85 19.10 -23.93
C SER A 380 6.71 19.94 -23.35
N HIS A 381 6.99 21.23 -23.16
CA HIS A 381 6.21 22.26 -22.48
C HIS A 381 6.61 22.39 -21.00
N GLY A 382 7.74 23.08 -20.82
CA GLY A 382 8.23 23.53 -19.52
C GLY A 382 7.15 24.35 -18.82
N TRP A 383 6.66 23.80 -17.72
CA TRP A 383 6.02 24.61 -16.69
C TRP A 383 7.11 25.48 -16.05
N PRO A 384 6.84 26.77 -15.80
CA PRO A 384 7.81 27.62 -15.12
C PRO A 384 8.12 27.01 -13.75
N PRO A 385 9.36 27.17 -13.24
CA PRO A 385 9.74 26.62 -11.95
C PRO A 385 8.76 27.12 -10.89
N ALA A 386 8.04 26.19 -10.27
CA ALA A 386 7.03 26.51 -9.27
C ALA A 386 7.72 27.14 -8.06
N SER A 387 7.57 28.46 -7.91
CA SER A 387 7.87 29.15 -6.66
C SER A 387 7.11 28.48 -5.52
N GLU A 388 7.77 28.20 -4.40
CA GLU A 388 7.15 27.61 -3.23
C GLU A 388 6.02 28.51 -2.70
N ILE A 389 4.76 28.15 -2.97
CA ILE A 389 3.59 28.81 -2.39
C ILE A 389 2.96 27.83 -1.39
N PRO A 390 2.96 28.13 -0.08
CA PRO A 390 2.23 27.33 0.91
C PRO A 390 0.74 27.30 0.58
N LEU A 391 0.10 26.11 0.56
CA LEU A 391 -1.34 25.97 0.29
C LEU A 391 -2.22 26.59 1.39
N CYS A 392 -1.65 26.78 2.58
CA CYS A 392 -2.20 27.60 3.64
C CYS A 392 -1.09 28.41 4.31
N HIS A 393 -1.39 29.66 4.60
CA HIS A 393 -0.57 30.58 5.37
C HIS A 393 -1.27 30.83 6.70
N ILE A 394 -0.58 30.63 7.81
CA ILE A 394 -1.09 30.93 9.13
C ILE A 394 -0.37 32.20 9.60
N SER A 395 -1.11 33.26 9.86
CA SER A 395 -0.56 34.50 10.42
C SER A 395 -1.35 34.89 11.65
N VAL A 396 -0.65 35.33 12.68
CA VAL A 396 -1.27 35.89 13.89
C VAL A 396 -1.17 37.40 13.77
N ASP A 397 -2.29 38.10 13.87
CA ASP A 397 -2.24 39.56 13.91
C ASP A 397 -1.97 40.07 15.34
N LEU A 398 -1.79 41.38 15.46
CA LEU A 398 -1.45 42.04 16.72
C LEU A 398 -2.53 41.93 17.80
N SER A 399 -3.72 41.43 17.47
CA SER A 399 -4.80 41.17 18.42
C SER A 399 -4.81 39.72 18.94
N GLY A 400 -3.90 38.88 18.47
CA GLY A 400 -3.85 37.45 18.78
C GLY A 400 -4.79 36.60 17.91
N GLN A 401 -5.43 37.20 16.90
CA GLN A 401 -6.31 36.47 16.00
C GLN A 401 -5.51 35.68 14.95
N VAL A 402 -5.76 34.37 14.89
CA VAL A 402 -5.14 33.46 13.92
C VAL A 402 -5.88 33.53 12.59
N ASN A 403 -5.21 34.06 11.58
CA ASN A 403 -5.68 34.14 10.20
C ASN A 403 -5.10 32.98 9.38
N ILE A 404 -5.96 32.03 9.01
CA ILE A 404 -5.62 30.92 8.11
C ILE A 404 -6.02 31.30 6.68
N LYS A 405 -5.05 31.46 5.80
CA LYS A 405 -5.24 31.88 4.41
C LYS A 405 -4.79 30.77 3.48
N GLY A 406 -5.72 29.95 2.98
CA GLY A 406 -5.41 28.78 2.17
C GLY A 406 -6.66 28.09 1.61
N LYS A 407 -6.48 26.98 0.89
CA LYS A 407 -7.61 26.14 0.47
C LYS A 407 -8.10 25.31 1.66
N SER A 408 -9.34 25.54 2.09
CA SER A 408 -10.03 24.74 3.13
C SER A 408 -11.33 24.16 2.58
N TRP A 409 -11.81 23.05 3.17
CA TRP A 409 -13.07 22.41 2.77
C TRP A 409 -13.82 21.93 4.01
N LEU A 410 -15.11 22.26 4.11
CA LEU A 410 -15.99 21.73 5.15
C LEU A 410 -16.21 20.23 4.94
N PHE A 411 -16.07 19.44 6.00
CA PHE A 411 -16.27 17.98 5.95
C PHE A 411 -17.65 17.59 5.39
N ARG A 412 -18.71 18.34 5.74
CA ARG A 412 -20.06 18.11 5.18
C ARG A 412 -20.14 18.34 3.66
N ASP A 413 -19.37 19.28 3.13
CA ASP A 413 -19.39 19.62 1.71
C ASP A 413 -18.44 18.70 0.92
N LEU A 414 -17.40 18.20 1.59
CA LEU A 414 -16.60 17.05 1.14
C LEU A 414 -17.47 15.79 1.06
N VAL A 415 -18.33 15.54 2.06
CA VAL A 415 -19.29 14.41 2.07
C VAL A 415 -20.38 14.54 1.01
N LYS A 416 -20.90 15.75 0.74
CA LYS A 416 -21.86 15.99 -0.36
C LYS A 416 -21.22 15.79 -1.72
N TYR A 417 -19.96 16.21 -1.88
CA TYR A 417 -19.16 15.93 -3.06
C TYR A 417 -18.89 14.43 -3.23
N TRP A 418 -18.56 13.71 -2.14
CA TRP A 418 -18.46 12.25 -2.11
C TRP A 418 -19.76 11.53 -2.47
N ARG A 419 -20.92 12.18 -2.30
CA ARG A 419 -22.25 11.63 -2.64
C ARG A 419 -22.80 12.07 -4.00
N GLY A 420 -22.07 12.92 -4.75
CA GLY A 420 -22.45 13.31 -6.11
C GLY A 420 -23.55 14.38 -6.23
N ASP A 421 -23.92 15.05 -5.14
CA ASP A 421 -25.01 16.03 -5.16
C ASP A 421 -24.56 17.39 -5.72
N ARG A 422 -25.38 17.97 -6.63
CA ARG A 422 -25.10 19.24 -7.31
C ARG A 422 -25.11 20.44 -6.36
N TRP A 423 -24.23 21.39 -6.69
CA TRP A 423 -23.89 22.64 -5.99
C TRP A 423 -25.07 23.53 -5.58
N PHE A 424 -25.00 24.09 -4.37
CA PHE A 424 -25.58 25.39 -4.02
C PHE A 424 -24.59 26.21 -3.18
N ASN A 425 -24.36 27.46 -3.57
CA ASN A 425 -23.55 28.42 -2.81
C ASN A 425 -24.28 28.87 -1.56
N SER A 426 -23.73 28.61 -0.37
CA SER A 426 -24.08 29.40 0.83
C SER A 426 -22.89 29.56 1.77
N ARG A 427 -22.72 30.78 2.29
CA ARG A 427 -21.88 31.08 3.45
C ARG A 427 -22.78 31.07 4.68
N GLN A 428 -22.39 30.42 5.78
CA GLN A 428 -22.82 30.77 7.15
C GLN A 428 -22.23 29.86 8.26
N ASN A 429 -22.34 30.40 9.49
CA ASN A 429 -21.76 30.00 10.78
C ASN A 429 -22.22 28.62 11.29
N ILE A 430 -21.40 27.97 12.13
CA ILE A 430 -21.67 26.65 12.73
C ILE A 430 -22.06 26.83 14.20
N MET A 431 -23.27 26.40 14.57
CA MET A 431 -23.72 26.18 15.96
C MET A 431 -23.49 24.72 16.38
N LEU A 432 -23.29 24.51 17.69
CA LEU A 432 -23.15 23.20 18.35
C LEU A 432 -24.52 22.76 18.91
N ASP A 433 -24.90 21.50 18.75
CA ASP A 433 -26.13 20.97 19.35
C ASP A 433 -25.93 20.58 20.83
N GLU A 434 -26.82 21.09 21.68
CA GLU A 434 -26.97 20.73 23.09
C GLU A 434 -27.67 19.37 23.23
N SER A 435 -27.15 18.50 24.10
CA SER A 435 -27.81 17.26 24.51
C SER A 435 -27.69 17.08 26.03
N ASP A 436 -28.82 16.98 26.71
CA ASP A 436 -28.93 16.87 28.17
C ASP A 436 -28.21 15.64 28.75
N GLN A 437 -27.95 14.60 27.94
CA GLN A 437 -27.24 13.39 28.38
C GLN A 437 -25.74 13.60 28.60
N ILE A 438 -25.17 14.72 28.14
CA ILE A 438 -23.75 15.06 28.36
C ILE A 438 -23.54 15.54 29.81
N ARG A 439 -24.55 16.09 30.49
CA ARG A 439 -24.47 16.64 31.86
C ARG A 439 -24.05 15.62 32.92
N GLU A 440 -24.48 14.37 32.80
CA GLU A 440 -24.27 13.34 33.84
C GLU A 440 -22.85 12.74 33.82
N ARG A 441 -22.08 12.97 32.75
CA ARG A 441 -20.74 12.42 32.56
C ARG A 441 -19.61 13.43 32.80
N ILE A 442 -19.98 14.64 33.20
CA ILE A 442 -19.07 15.70 33.59
C ILE A 442 -18.72 15.50 35.08
N PRO A 443 -17.43 15.44 35.47
CA PRO A 443 -17.01 15.26 36.87
C PRO A 443 -17.73 16.22 37.83
N THR A 444 -18.11 15.77 39.02
CA THR A 444 -18.98 16.53 39.95
C THR A 444 -18.46 17.92 40.33
N ARG A 445 -17.15 18.19 40.23
CA ARG A 445 -16.55 19.53 40.40
C ARG A 445 -16.84 20.50 39.24
N LEU A 446 -17.04 19.99 38.03
CA LEU A 446 -17.40 20.77 36.83
C LEU A 446 -18.91 21.01 36.72
N ALA A 447 -19.74 20.24 37.43
CA ALA A 447 -21.21 20.37 37.43
C ALA A 447 -21.76 21.46 38.39
N GLN A 448 -20.89 22.10 39.19
CA GLN A 448 -21.31 23.06 40.23
C GLN A 448 -21.44 24.51 39.74
N PHE A 449 -21.17 24.79 38.47
CA PHE A 449 -21.26 26.14 37.92
C PHE A 449 -22.64 26.38 37.27
N ASN A 450 -23.39 27.33 37.84
CA ASN A 450 -24.66 27.79 37.28
C ASN A 450 -24.38 28.79 36.14
N LEU A 451 -23.93 28.27 35.00
CA LEU A 451 -23.59 29.06 33.82
C LEU A 451 -24.84 29.25 32.95
N ARG A 452 -25.14 30.51 32.63
CA ARG A 452 -26.18 30.84 31.65
C ARG A 452 -25.79 30.25 30.28
N PRO A 453 -26.76 29.81 29.46
CA PRO A 453 -26.48 29.09 28.21
C PRO A 453 -25.48 29.79 27.27
N ASP A 454 -25.44 31.12 27.34
CA ASP A 454 -24.71 31.97 26.39
C ASP A 454 -23.23 32.17 26.75
N ASP A 455 -22.82 31.87 27.99
CA ASP A 455 -21.48 32.18 28.53
C ASP A 455 -20.55 30.95 28.62
N ARG A 456 -21.03 29.75 28.26
CA ARG A 456 -20.32 28.47 28.53
C ARG A 456 -19.00 28.25 27.77
N GLN A 457 -18.74 28.99 26.69
CA GLN A 457 -17.64 28.69 25.77
C GLN A 457 -16.33 29.39 26.14
N HIS A 458 -16.41 30.58 26.71
CA HIS A 458 -15.23 31.41 26.98
C HIS A 458 -14.49 30.95 28.25
N GLU A 459 -15.20 30.64 29.33
CA GLU A 459 -14.58 30.28 30.61
C GLU A 459 -13.99 28.86 30.63
N LEU A 460 -14.64 27.90 29.95
CA LEU A 460 -14.11 26.54 29.76
C LEU A 460 -12.84 26.56 28.91
N GLY A 461 -12.81 27.41 27.87
CA GLY A 461 -11.63 27.64 27.03
C GLY A 461 -10.45 28.18 27.84
N ASN A 462 -10.68 29.23 28.63
CA ASN A 462 -9.64 29.86 29.46
C ASN A 462 -9.07 28.89 30.52
N TYR A 463 -9.92 28.09 31.18
CA TYR A 463 -9.44 27.13 32.18
C TYR A 463 -8.67 25.94 31.59
N LEU A 464 -9.02 25.48 30.38
CA LEU A 464 -8.28 24.41 29.68
C LEU A 464 -6.93 24.91 29.13
N VAL A 465 -6.89 26.18 28.73
CA VAL A 465 -5.66 26.88 28.38
C VAL A 465 -4.72 27.00 29.58
N ASP A 466 -5.24 27.33 30.77
CA ASP A 466 -4.45 27.38 32.02
C ASP A 466 -3.92 26.00 32.44
N LEU A 467 -4.63 24.91 32.11
CA LEU A 467 -4.24 23.55 32.50
C LEU A 467 -3.21 22.91 31.57
N PHE A 468 -3.26 23.22 30.26
CA PHE A 468 -2.50 22.52 29.21
C PHE A 468 -1.54 23.43 28.41
N GLY A 469 -1.62 24.75 28.59
CA GLY A 469 -0.82 25.75 27.86
C GLY A 469 -1.35 26.08 26.46
N GLU A 470 -1.24 27.37 26.05
CA GLU A 470 -1.81 27.93 24.81
C GLU A 470 -1.26 27.34 23.49
N SER A 471 -0.11 26.67 23.51
CA SER A 471 0.63 26.32 22.29
C SER A 471 0.22 24.99 21.62
N ASN A 472 -0.71 24.22 22.19
CA ASN A 472 -0.88 22.80 21.82
C ASN A 472 -2.33 22.32 21.54
N LEU A 473 -3.31 23.19 21.25
CA LEU A 473 -4.68 22.71 20.99
C LEU A 473 -5.42 23.44 19.85
N VAL A 474 -5.75 22.70 18.79
CA VAL A 474 -6.80 23.03 17.81
C VAL A 474 -7.73 21.82 17.62
N TRP A 475 -9.04 22.06 17.60
CA TRP A 475 -10.08 21.02 17.57
C TRP A 475 -10.78 20.99 16.20
N PHE A 476 -11.06 19.80 15.65
CA PHE A 476 -12.03 19.65 14.56
C PHE A 476 -12.93 18.43 14.73
N LEU A 477 -14.21 18.62 14.42
CA LEU A 477 -15.25 17.59 14.47
C LEU A 477 -15.21 16.74 13.20
N VAL A 478 -15.06 15.42 13.33
CA VAL A 478 -14.90 14.49 12.20
C VAL A 478 -16.23 13.81 11.81
N GLY A 479 -17.30 14.00 12.59
CA GLY A 479 -18.67 13.58 12.24
C GLY A 479 -19.38 12.82 13.36
N GLU A 480 -20.60 12.34 13.09
CA GLU A 480 -21.44 11.60 14.03
C GLU A 480 -21.81 10.22 13.46
N SER A 481 -21.79 9.17 14.29
CA SER A 481 -22.23 7.84 13.88
C SER A 481 -23.75 7.70 13.90
N ARG A 482 -24.32 6.70 13.20
CA ARG A 482 -25.76 6.38 13.21
C ARG A 482 -26.33 6.01 14.60
N GLU A 483 -25.49 5.91 15.61
CA GLU A 483 -25.84 5.64 17.02
C GLU A 483 -25.62 6.87 17.93
N GLY A 484 -25.44 8.07 17.36
CA GLY A 484 -25.40 9.33 18.12
C GLY A 484 -24.08 9.60 18.87
N ASN A 485 -22.97 9.01 18.44
CA ASN A 485 -21.65 9.30 19.01
C ASN A 485 -20.88 10.29 18.14
N THR A 486 -20.49 11.42 18.73
CA THR A 486 -19.66 12.47 18.12
C THR A 486 -18.18 12.05 18.04
N LEU A 487 -17.58 12.15 16.86
CA LEU A 487 -16.15 11.94 16.61
C LEU A 487 -15.41 13.28 16.65
N VAL A 488 -14.44 13.37 17.56
CA VAL A 488 -13.49 14.50 17.68
C VAL A 488 -12.12 14.02 17.21
N GLY A 489 -11.50 14.76 16.29
CA GLY A 489 -10.11 14.59 15.90
C GLY A 489 -9.21 15.56 16.66
N PHE A 490 -7.99 15.13 16.96
CA PHE A 490 -6.97 15.93 17.66
C PHE A 490 -5.81 16.22 16.71
N TRP A 491 -5.23 17.43 16.81
CA TRP A 491 -3.96 17.79 16.19
C TRP A 491 -3.05 18.40 17.26
N ALA A 492 -1.74 18.09 17.19
CA ALA A 492 -0.68 18.67 18.01
C ALA A 492 0.25 19.47 17.09
#